data_AF-F3FY55-F1
#
_entry.id   AF-F3FY55-F1
#
_cell.length_a   1.000
_cell.length_b   1.000
_cell.length_c   1.000
_cell.angle_alpha   90.00
_cell.angle_beta   90.00
_cell.angle_gamma   90.00
#
_symmetry.space_group_name_H-M   'P 1'
#
loop_
_entity.id
_entity.type
_entity.pdbx_description
1 polymer ?
#
loop_
_entity_poly.entity_id
_entity_poly.type
_entity_poly.pdbx_seq_one_letter_code
_entity_poly.pdbx_strand_id
1 'polypeptide(L)' 'GVAGELYIGGDGVAKGYLNQPELTAEKFIADPFSDNKDARLYRTGDLVRWSADGSL' A
#
# COMPACT_ATOMS: atom_id res chain seq x y z
N GLY A 1 13.49 1.06 14.31
CA GLY A 1 13.40 1.85 13.07
C GLY A 1 12.74 3.19 13.33
N VAL A 2 12.57 4.00 12.29
CA VAL A 2 11.86 5.29 12.31
C VAL A 2 10.38 5.05 11.97
N ALA A 3 9.48 5.86 12.52
CA ALA A 3 8.06 5.77 12.21
C ALA A 3 7.79 6.15 10.75
N GLY A 4 6.92 5.39 10.08
CA GLY A 4 6.43 5.62 8.74
C GLY A 4 5.01 5.08 8.58
N GLU A 5 4.39 5.34 7.44
CA GLU A 5 3.08 4.80 7.12
C GLU A 5 3.20 3.44 6.42
N LEU A 6 2.32 2.49 6.76
CA LEU A 6 2.28 1.16 6.15
C LEU A 6 1.56 1.19 4.79
N TYR A 7 2.17 0.53 3.79
CA TYR A 7 1.62 0.31 2.46
C TYR A 7 1.67 -1.18 2.15
N ILE A 8 0.61 -1.73 1.56
CA ILE A 8 0.48 -3.17 1.27
C ILE A 8 0.39 -3.38 -0.25
N GLY A 9 1.28 -4.22 -0.79
CA GLY A 9 1.30 -4.64 -2.19
C GLY A 9 1.02 -6.14 -2.38
N GLY A 10 1.04 -6.60 -3.63
CA GLY A 10 0.94 -8.03 -3.99
C GLY A 10 -0.47 -8.51 -4.35
N ASP A 11 -0.61 -9.83 -4.53
CA ASP A 11 -1.81 -10.47 -5.11
C ASP A 11 -3.09 -10.27 -4.28
N GLY A 12 -2.97 -10.00 -2.98
CA GLY A 12 -4.09 -9.75 -2.08
C GLY A 12 -4.70 -8.35 -2.19
N VAL A 13 -4.09 -7.44 -2.95
CA VAL A 13 -4.58 -6.06 -3.11
C VAL A 13 -5.84 -6.04 -3.97
N ALA A 14 -6.90 -5.44 -3.43
CA ALA A 14 -8.17 -5.32 -4.13
C ALA A 14 -8.06 -4.43 -5.39
N LYS A 15 -9.04 -4.56 -6.30
CA LYS A 15 -9.12 -3.69 -7.48
C LYS A 15 -9.48 -2.24 -7.15
N GLY A 16 -10.07 -2.01 -5.98
CA GLY A 16 -10.58 -0.72 -5.54
C GLY A 16 -11.90 -0.87 -4.78
N TYR A 17 -12.53 0.26 -4.52
CA TYR A 17 -13.86 0.35 -3.93
C TYR A 17 -14.92 0.40 -5.05
N LEU A 18 -15.91 -0.49 -4.97
CA LEU A 18 -16.99 -0.53 -5.95
C LEU A 18 -17.77 0.80 -5.95
N ASN A 19 -17.97 1.36 -7.14
CA ASN A 19 -18.65 2.65 -7.36
C ASN A 19 -17.99 3.87 -6.70
N GLN A 20 -16.73 3.77 -6.30
CA GLN A 20 -15.98 4.87 -5.68
C GLN A 20 -14.59 5.03 -6.34
N PRO A 21 -14.55 5.51 -7.61
CA PRO A 21 -13.31 5.61 -8.37
C PRO A 21 -12.32 6.64 -7.79
N GLU A 22 -12.80 7.75 -7.24
CA GLU A 22 -11.95 8.80 -6.65
C GLU A 22 -11.23 8.28 -5.40
N LEU A 23 -11.98 7.66 -4.48
CA LEU A 23 -11.40 7.05 -3.28
C LEU A 23 -10.45 5.90 -3.64
N THR A 24 -10.77 5.15 -4.69
CA THR A 24 -9.88 4.11 -5.21
C THR A 24 -8.55 4.70 -5.66
N ALA A 25 -8.57 5.78 -6.44
CA ALA A 25 -7.34 6.42 -6.92
C ALA A 25 -6.51 7.03 -5.77
N GLU A 26 -7.17 7.51 -4.70
CA GLU A 26 -6.48 8.03 -3.51
C GLU A 26 -5.80 6.93 -2.69
N LYS A 27 -6.47 5.78 -2.52
CA LYS A 27 -6.00 4.70 -1.63
C LYS A 27 -5.17 3.63 -2.33
N PHE A 28 -5.36 3.41 -3.62
CA PHE A 28 -4.67 2.41 -4.43
C PHE A 28 -3.76 3.10 -5.44
N ILE A 29 -2.52 3.34 -5.05
CA ILE A 29 -1.53 4.08 -5.85
C ILE A 29 -0.67 3.12 -6.68
N ALA A 30 0.01 3.62 -7.71
CA ALA A 30 0.98 2.84 -8.46
C ALA A 30 2.13 2.39 -7.54
N ASP A 31 2.59 1.15 -7.71
CA ASP A 31 3.72 0.62 -6.95
C ASP A 31 5.06 1.06 -7.59
N PRO A 32 5.83 1.97 -6.98
CA PRO A 32 7.10 2.43 -7.54
C PRO A 32 8.23 1.39 -7.37
N PHE A 33 8.00 0.30 -6.63
CA PHE A 33 9.00 -0.72 -6.33
C PHE A 33 8.85 -1.97 -7.22
N SER A 34 7.83 -2.03 -8.07
CA SER A 34 7.57 -3.16 -8.96
C SER A 34 7.89 -2.82 -10.41
N ASP A 35 8.46 -3.79 -11.14
CA ASP A 35 8.62 -3.69 -12.61
C ASP A 35 7.28 -3.90 -13.35
N ASN A 36 6.26 -4.41 -12.66
CA ASN A 36 4.93 -4.60 -13.24
C ASN A 36 4.16 -3.28 -13.23
N LYS A 37 3.81 -2.78 -14.43
CA LYS A 37 3.07 -1.52 -14.62
C LYS A 37 1.67 -1.52 -14.02
N ASP A 38 1.08 -2.70 -13.78
CA ASP A 38 -0.24 -2.85 -13.18
C ASP A 38 -0.19 -3.07 -11.66
N ALA A 39 1.01 -3.12 -11.07
CA ALA A 39 1.19 -3.27 -9.63
C ALA A 39 0.74 -2.00 -8.87
N ARG A 40 0.11 -2.23 -7.72
CA ARG A 40 -0.47 -1.18 -6.88
C ARG A 40 -0.17 -1.43 -5.41
N LEU A 41 -0.10 -0.33 -4.66
CA LEU A 41 -0.01 -0.33 -3.21
C LEU A 41 -1.30 0.23 -2.62
N TYR A 42 -1.83 -0.45 -1.60
CA TYR A 42 -2.89 0.07 -0.75
C TYR A 42 -2.30 0.86 0.42
N ARG A 43 -2.70 2.12 0.54
CA ARG A 43 -2.34 3.02 1.63
C ARG A 43 -3.22 2.76 2.85
N THR A 44 -2.66 2.21 3.93
CA THR A 44 -3.47 1.79 5.08
C THR A 44 -3.86 2.95 6.00
N GLY A 45 -3.00 3.97 6.10
CA GLY A 45 -3.13 5.05 7.09
C GLY A 45 -2.53 4.72 8.46
N ASP A 46 -1.99 3.51 8.64
CA ASP A 46 -1.41 3.08 9.91
C ASP A 46 0.04 3.54 10.02
N LEU A 47 0.39 4.12 11.18
CA LEU A 47 1.78 4.44 11.51
C LEU A 47 2.45 3.23 12.16
N VAL A 48 3.55 2.77 11.54
CA VAL A 48 4.32 1.60 11.96
C VAL A 48 5.81 1.93 11.98
N ARG A 49 6.62 1.03 12.53
CA ARG A 49 8.09 1.11 12.43
C ARG A 49 8.67 -0.29 12.43
N TRP A 50 9.69 -0.51 11.62
CA TRP A 50 10.46 -1.75 11.71
C TRP A 50 11.21 -1.84 13.04
N SER A 51 11.05 -2.96 13.74
CA SER A 51 11.89 -3.38 14.86
C SER A 51 13.25 -3.88 14.36
N ALA A 52 14.24 -3.96 15.25
CA ALA A 52 15.61 -4.37 14.87
C ALA A 52 15.68 -5.83 14.39
N ASP A 53 14.71 -6.65 14.78
CA ASP A 53 14.54 -8.04 14.35
C ASP A 53 13.74 -8.19 13.03
N GLY A 54 13.32 -7.08 12.43
CA GLY A 54 12.54 -7.08 11.19
C GLY A 54 11.05 -7.34 11.38
N SER A 55 10.51 -7.26 12.59
CA SER A 55 9.06 -7.19 12.82
C SER A 55 8.49 -5.78 12.55
N LEU A 56 7.21 -5.68 12.20
CA LEU A 56 6.46 -4.42 12.03
C LEU A 56 5.78 -3.97 13.32
#